data_AF-A0A6H1ZHI3-F1
#
_entry.id   AF-A0A6H1ZHI3-F1
#
_cell.length_a   1.000
_cell.length_b   1.000
_cell.length_c   1.000
_cell.angle_alpha   90.00
_cell.angle_beta   90.00
_cell.angle_gamma   90.00
#
_symmetry.space_group_name_H-M   'P 1'
#
loop_
_entity.id
_entity.type
_entity.pdbx_description
1 polymer ?
#
loop_
_entity_poly.entity_id
_entity_poly.type
_entity_poly.pdbx_seq_one_letter_code
_entity_poly.pdbx_strand_id
1 'polypeptide(L)' 'MSTLIPQLSISEFKKLKVPELKRLKSHEIYSDGEYLFTFVNGGVDASGFLRLQTEYRCQIANGVCGETLEQILKQEVMV' A
#
# COMPACT_ATOMS: atom_id res chain seq x y z
N MET A 1 13.39 15.48 -8.75
CA MET A 1 13.89 14.81 -7.52
C MET A 1 13.98 13.33 -7.81
N SER A 2 15.14 12.71 -7.60
CA SER A 2 15.24 11.24 -7.66
C SER A 2 14.55 10.70 -6.41
N THR A 3 13.38 10.09 -6.58
CA THR A 3 12.75 9.32 -5.52
C THR A 3 13.46 7.98 -5.44
N LEU A 4 13.91 7.60 -4.25
CA LEU A 4 14.53 6.28 -4.01
C LEU A 4 13.57 5.13 -4.34
N ILE A 5 12.28 5.42 -4.40
CA ILE A 5 11.20 4.50 -4.76
C ILE A 5 10.55 5.00 -6.07
N PRO A 6 10.43 4.17 -7.11
CA PRO A 6 9.75 4.55 -8.35
C PRO A 6 8.26 4.78 -8.13
N GLN A 7 7.67 5.65 -8.96
CA GLN A 7 6.24 5.98 -8.91
C GLN A 7 5.46 5.15 -9.93
N LEU A 8 4.21 4.82 -9.59
CA LEU A 8 3.29 4.08 -10.44
C LEU A 8 1.87 4.62 -10.24
N SER A 9 1.10 4.80 -11.31
CA SER A 9 -0.30 5.21 -11.16
C SER A 9 -1.15 4.07 -10.61
N ILE A 10 -2.19 4.39 -9.83
CA ILE A 10 -3.14 3.39 -9.32
C ILE A 10 -3.82 2.61 -10.46
N SER A 11 -4.06 3.28 -11.60
CA SER A 11 -4.64 2.69 -12.79
C SER A 11 -3.74 1.63 -13.44
N GLU A 12 -2.42 1.82 -13.41
CA GLU A 12 -1.46 0.81 -13.88
C GLU A 12 -1.28 -0.31 -12.86
N PHE A 13 -1.19 0.04 -11.58
CA PHE A 13 -1.08 -0.93 -10.49
C PHE A 13 -2.25 -1.94 -10.50
N LYS A 14 -3.48 -1.47 -10.71
CA LYS A 14 -4.69 -2.30 -10.79
C LYS A 14 -4.71 -3.27 -11.98
N LYS A 15 -3.88 -3.07 -13.01
CA LYS A 15 -3.80 -3.98 -14.16
C LYS A 15 -2.92 -5.21 -13.87
N LEU A 16 -2.07 -5.15 -12.85
CA LEU A 16 -1.15 -6.22 -12.49
C LEU A 16 -1.90 -7.42 -11.90
N LYS A 17 -1.56 -8.61 -12.37
CA LYS A 17 -2.04 -9.89 -11.84
C LYS A 17 -1.16 -10.34 -10.67
N VAL A 18 -1.66 -11.29 -9.89
CA VAL A 18 -0.94 -11.85 -8.73
C VAL A 18 0.50 -12.28 -9.04
N PRO A 19 0.82 -12.99 -10.15
CA PRO A 19 2.20 -13.35 -10.45
C PRO A 19 3.11 -12.15 -10.77
N GLU A 20 2.54 -11.05 -11.26
CA GLU A 20 3.27 -9.81 -11.56
C GLU A 20 3.51 -9.02 -10.27
N LEU A 21 2.49 -8.90 -9.40
CA LEU A 21 2.61 -8.27 -8.08
C LEU A 21 3.69 -8.94 -7.22
N LYS A 22 3.80 -10.28 -7.26
CA LYS A 22 4.85 -11.03 -6.54
C LYS A 22 6.27 -10.70 -7.03
N ARG A 23 6.43 -10.24 -8.27
CA ARG A 23 7.72 -9.88 -8.88
C ARG A 23 7.98 -8.36 -8.88
N LEU A 24 6.96 -7.56 -8.63
CA LEU A 24 7.06 -6.10 -8.61
C LEU A 24 7.95 -5.63 -7.46
N LYS A 25 8.90 -4.73 -7.72
CA LYS A 25 9.68 -4.06 -6.68
C LYS A 25 8.82 -3.03 -5.94
N SER A 26 9.33 -2.41 -4.88
CA SER A 26 8.62 -1.35 -4.17
C SER A 26 8.28 -0.18 -5.11
N HIS A 27 7.06 0.35 -5.01
CA HIS A 27 6.60 1.52 -5.77
C HIS A 27 5.74 2.42 -4.87
N GLU A 28 5.83 3.72 -5.07
CA GLU A 28 4.83 4.66 -4.56
C GLU A 28 3.66 4.73 -5.54
N ILE A 29 2.45 4.58 -5.02
CA ILE A 29 1.24 4.54 -5.82
C ILE A 29 0.52 5.88 -5.71
N TYR A 30 0.22 6.47 -6.87
CA TYR A 30 -0.41 7.78 -6.98
C TYR A 30 -1.76 7.70 -7.73
N SER A 31 -2.70 8.58 -7.38
CA SER A 31 -3.90 8.87 -8.20
C SER A 31 -4.00 10.37 -8.39
N ASP A 32 -4.19 10.82 -9.63
CA ASP A 32 -4.42 12.23 -9.96
C ASP A 32 -3.34 13.20 -9.41
N GLY A 33 -2.10 12.71 -9.30
CA GLY A 33 -0.96 13.45 -8.76
C GLY A 33 -0.81 13.39 -7.23
N GLU A 34 -1.77 12.78 -6.53
CA GLU A 34 -1.73 12.61 -5.08
C GLU A 34 -1.19 11.23 -4.70
N TYR A 35 -0.33 11.21 -3.67
CA TYR A 35 0.18 9.98 -3.10
C TYR A 35 -0.94 9.24 -2.36
N LEU A 36 -1.08 7.94 -2.65
CA LEU A 36 -2.02 7.07 -1.94
C LEU A 36 -1.30 6.20 -0.90
N PHE A 37 -0.36 5.37 -1.35
CA PHE A 37 0.38 4.44 -0.50
C PHE A 37 1.67 3.97 -1.16
N THR A 38 2.60 3.44 -0.36
CA THR A 38 3.78 2.74 -0.85
C THR A 38 3.54 1.23 -0.86
N PHE A 39 3.57 0.62 -2.04
CA PHE A 39 3.63 -0.83 -2.17
C PHE A 39 5.04 -1.32 -1.81
N VAL A 40 5.15 -2.20 -0.82
CA VAL A 40 6.40 -2.86 -0.43
C VAL A 40 6.26 -4.36 -0.66
N ASN A 41 7.09 -4.92 -1.53
CA ASN A 41 7.10 -6.36 -1.76
C ASN A 41 7.97 -7.07 -0.71
N GLY A 42 7.35 -7.44 0.41
CA GLY A 42 8.01 -8.20 1.48
C GLY A 42 8.37 -9.64 1.12
N GLY A 43 7.90 -10.18 -0.01
CA GLY A 43 8.20 -11.56 -0.45
C GLY A 43 9.56 -11.71 -1.14
N VAL A 44 10.23 -10.60 -1.46
CA VAL A 44 11.58 -10.60 -2.05
C VAL A 44 12.66 -10.58 -0.97
N ASP A 45 12.28 -10.32 0.29
CA ASP A 45 13.19 -10.38 1.43
C ASP A 45 13.28 -11.82 1.96
N ALA A 46 14.45 -12.43 1.82
CA ALA A 46 14.73 -13.80 2.27
C ALA A 46 14.53 -14.00 3.78
N SER A 47 14.62 -12.92 4.57
CA SER A 47 14.53 -12.96 6.03
C SER A 47 13.12 -12.73 6.58
N GLY A 48 12.17 -12.25 5.76
CA GLY A 48 10.85 -11.83 6.20
C GLY A 48 10.84 -10.62 7.17
N PHE A 49 11.99 -10.00 7.41
CA PHE A 49 12.17 -8.87 8.31
C PHE A 49 11.29 -7.69 7.92
N LEU A 50 11.21 -7.38 6.63
CA LEU A 50 10.38 -6.28 6.12
C LEU A 50 8.91 -6.49 6.44
N ARG A 51 8.42 -7.73 6.30
CA ARG A 51 7.04 -8.08 6.63
C ARG A 51 6.76 -7.88 8.12
N LEU A 52 7.62 -8.43 9.00
CA LEU A 52 7.46 -8.34 10.44
C LEU A 52 7.44 -6.88 10.93
N GLN A 53 8.37 -6.06 10.45
CA GLN A 53 8.44 -4.64 10.80
C GLN A 53 7.20 -3.87 10.30
N THR A 54 6.70 -4.21 9.12
CA THR A 54 5.48 -3.61 8.56
C THR A 54 4.28 -3.94 9.41
N GLU A 55 4.09 -5.22 9.78
CA GLU A 55 2.98 -5.68 10.62
C GLU A 55 2.96 -4.94 11.97
N TYR A 56 4.11 -4.84 12.65
CA TYR A 56 4.23 -4.12 13.93
C TYR A 56 3.84 -2.64 13.81
N ARG A 57 4.32 -1.95 12.76
CA ARG A 57 4.03 -0.53 12.54
C ARG A 57 2.57 -0.28 12.18
N CYS A 58 1.98 -1.14 11.35
CA CYS A 58 0.56 -1.06 10.99
C CYS A 58 -0.34 -1.26 12.20
N GLN A 59 0.00 -2.19 13.10
CA GLN A 59 -0.75 -2.39 14.34
C GLN A 59 -0.81 -1.11 15.19
N ILE A 60 0.32 -0.41 15.33
CA ILE A 60 0.38 0.86 16.08
C ILE A 60 -0.45 1.93 15.36
N ALA A 61 -0.28 2.08 14.04
CA ALA A 61 -0.97 3.10 13.26
C ALA A 61 -2.51 2.95 13.33
N ASN A 62 -3.01 1.72 13.21
CA ASN A 62 -4.44 1.41 13.32
C ASN A 62 -5.04 1.78 14.69
N GLY A 63 -4.21 1.87 15.74
CA GLY A 63 -4.65 2.31 17.07
C GLY A 63 -4.70 3.84 17.23
N VAL A 64 -4.16 4.61 16.29
CA VAL A 64 -4.03 6.07 16.38
C VAL A 64 -4.96 6.79 15.41
N CYS A 65 -5.04 6.33 14.16
CA CYS A 65 -5.85 6.96 13.13
C CYS A 65 -6.32 5.98 12.07
N GLY A 66 -7.14 6.48 11.15
CA GLY A 66 -7.74 5.71 10.07
C GLY A 66 -9.10 5.15 10.46
N GLU A 67 -9.78 4.60 9.46
CA GLU A 67 -11.11 4.02 9.60
C GLU A 67 -11.10 2.62 9.00
N THR A 68 -11.89 1.72 9.58
CA THR A 68 -12.14 0.42 8.97
C THR A 68 -12.99 0.58 7.72
N LEU A 69 -12.92 -0.40 6.81
CA LEU A 69 -13.73 -0.40 5.60
C LEU A 69 -15.23 -0.26 5.92
N GLU A 70 -15.70 -0.89 7.00
CA GLU A 70 -17.10 -0.80 7.42
C GLU A 70 -17.47 0.60 7.92
N GLN A 71 -16.55 1.32 8.58
CA GLN A 71 -16.80 2.69 9.01
C GLN A 71 -16.96 3.61 7.80
N ILE A 72 -16.09 3.48 6.80
CA ILE A 72 -16.13 4.23 5.54
C ILE A 72 -17.44 3.94 4.79
N LEU A 73 -17.75 2.67 4.54
CA LEU A 73 -18.94 2.29 3.78
C LEU A 73 -20.26 2.66 4.48
N LYS A 74 -20.29 2.69 5.81
CA LYS A 74 -21.49 3.13 6.56
C LYS A 74 -21.72 4.63 6.45
N GLN A 75 -20.66 5.43 6.33
CA GLN A 75 -20.81 6.87 6.11
C GLN A 75 -21.39 7.16 4.73
N GLU A 76 -21.00 6.41 3.69
CA GLU A 76 -21.55 6.58 2.33
C GLU A 76 -23.05 6.29 2.23
N VAL A 77 -23.59 5.41 3.08
CA VAL A 77 -25.04 5.06 3.07
C VAL A 77 -25.88 6.11 3.83
N MET A 78 -25.26 6.95 4.65
CA MET A 78 -25.92 8.00 5.44
C MET A 78 -25.94 9.37 4.76
N VAL A 79 -25.39 9.49 3.55
CA VAL A 79 -25.36 10.72 2.73
C VAL A 79 -26.40 10.66 1.61
#